data_AF-A0A1H9KDR2-F1
#
_entry.id   AF-A0A1H9KDR2-F1
#
_cell.length_a   1.000
_cell.length_b   1.000
_cell.length_c   1.000
_cell.angle_alpha   90.00
_cell.angle_beta   90.00
_cell.angle_gamma   90.00
#
_symmetry.space_group_name_H-M   'P 1'
#
loop_
_entity.id
_entity.type
_entity.pdbx_description
1 polymer ?
#
loop_
_entity_poly.entity_id
_entity_poly.type
_entity_poly.pdbx_seq_one_letter_code
_entity_poly.pdbx_strand_id
1 'polypeptide(L)'
;MAEHQYWLVAELTAGGDPAVVLETGLNHEWARDGQQIEDSVVLFGEYHSAPVSELRAVSDHIDRLVWVASREGGGGATVSEYYERFDKSTDPTDELRSTPGRWWYGEHFDYYRMRYGIHAAV
;
A
#
# COMPACT_ATOMS: atom_id res chain seq x y z
N MET A 1 -11.92 8.84 18.37
CA MET A 1 -10.56 8.61 17.83
C MET A 1 -10.69 8.61 16.33
N ALA A 2 -9.80 9.27 15.59
CA ALA A 2 -9.86 9.24 14.14
C ALA A 2 -9.43 7.84 13.68
N GLU A 3 -10.36 7.09 13.09
CA GLU A 3 -10.05 5.81 12.47
C GLU A 3 -9.38 6.12 11.13
N HIS A 4 -8.15 5.64 10.96
CA HIS A 4 -7.43 5.73 9.71
C HIS A 4 -7.37 4.32 9.13
N GLN A 5 -7.88 4.14 7.91
CA GLN A 5 -7.82 2.86 7.22
C GLN A 5 -6.79 2.91 6.12
N TYR A 6 -5.96 1.87 6.05
CA TYR A 6 -4.90 1.74 5.06
C TYR A 6 -5.09 0.44 4.29
N TRP A 7 -4.87 0.55 2.99
CA TRP A 7 -4.78 -0.55 2.06
C TRP A 7 -3.44 -0.47 1.39
N LEU A 8 -2.74 -1.59 1.32
CA LEU A 8 -1.44 -1.69 0.71
C LEU A 8 -1.42 -2.87 -0.23
N VAL A 9 -0.85 -2.64 -1.39
CA VAL A 9 -0.77 -3.60 -2.48
C VAL A 9 0.68 -3.63 -2.95
N ALA A 10 1.30 -4.81 -2.82
CA ALA A 10 2.67 -5.08 -3.24
C ALA A 10 2.67 -6.08 -4.40
N GLU A 11 3.18 -5.68 -5.57
CA GLU A 11 3.56 -6.63 -6.62
C GLU A 11 4.92 -7.21 -6.29
N LEU A 12 5.03 -8.54 -6.38
CA LEU A 12 6.26 -9.24 -6.04
C LEU A 12 7.22 -9.24 -7.23
N THR A 13 8.52 -9.30 -6.92
CA THR A 13 9.52 -9.61 -7.96
C THR A 13 9.35 -11.06 -8.42
N ALA A 14 9.94 -11.43 -9.57
CA ALA A 14 9.84 -12.80 -10.11
C ALA A 14 10.40 -13.89 -9.16
N GLY A 15 11.19 -13.52 -8.15
CA GLY A 15 11.67 -14.40 -7.09
C GLY A 15 11.22 -13.96 -5.68
N GLY A 16 10.26 -13.06 -5.60
CA GLY A 16 9.71 -12.55 -4.35
C GLY A 16 8.97 -13.63 -3.58
N ASP A 17 9.10 -13.64 -2.26
CA ASP A 17 8.40 -14.59 -1.40
C ASP A 17 7.19 -13.89 -0.76
N PRO A 18 5.95 -14.26 -1.13
CA PRO A 18 4.75 -13.66 -0.56
C PRO A 18 4.67 -13.84 0.96
N ALA A 19 5.17 -14.95 1.50
CA ALA A 19 5.11 -15.23 2.93
C ALA A 19 5.98 -14.25 3.73
N VAL A 20 7.17 -13.92 3.20
CA VAL A 20 8.09 -12.95 3.80
C VAL A 20 7.48 -11.55 3.82
N VAL A 21 6.81 -11.14 2.73
CA VAL A 21 6.13 -9.84 2.63
C VAL A 21 4.92 -9.77 3.56
N LEU A 22 4.10 -10.83 3.60
CA LEU A 22 2.96 -10.95 4.51
C LEU A 22 3.39 -10.89 5.97
N GLU A 23 4.36 -11.71 6.38
CA GLU A 23 4.88 -11.75 7.76
C GLU A 23 5.42 -10.37 8.17
N THR A 24 6.21 -9.74 7.30
CA THR A 24 6.79 -8.42 7.58
C THR A 24 5.71 -7.33 7.71
N GLY A 25 4.72 -7.33 6.81
CA GLY A 25 3.63 -6.36 6.83
C GLY A 25 2.64 -6.55 7.99
N LEU A 26 2.45 -7.80 8.44
CA LEU A 26 1.57 -8.17 9.55
C LEU A 26 2.22 -8.02 10.92
N ASN A 27 3.55 -7.92 11.01
CA ASN A 27 4.25 -7.65 12.28
C ASN A 27 3.97 -6.25 12.85
N HIS A 28 3.33 -5.37 12.08
CA HIS A 28 2.90 -4.07 12.58
C HIS A 28 1.72 -4.22 13.54
N GLU A 29 1.78 -3.56 14.70
CA GLU A 29 0.77 -3.64 15.78
C GLU A 29 -0.68 -3.28 15.38
N TRP A 30 -0.88 -2.65 14.22
CA TRP A 30 -2.19 -2.22 13.71
C TRP A 30 -2.58 -2.89 12.39
N ALA A 31 -1.74 -3.82 11.91
CA ALA A 31 -2.09 -4.69 10.81
C ALA A 31 -3.25 -5.59 11.26
N ARG A 32 -4.26 -5.75 10.40
CA ARG A 32 -5.41 -6.61 10.69
C ARG A 32 -5.32 -7.92 9.97
N ASP A 33 -4.98 -7.86 8.69
CA ASP A 33 -5.03 -9.01 7.81
C ASP A 33 -4.23 -8.75 6.53
N GLY A 34 -3.94 -9.83 5.82
CA GLY A 34 -3.16 -9.83 4.60
C GLY A 34 -3.40 -11.09 3.80
N GLN A 35 -3.51 -10.95 2.48
CA GLN A 35 -3.70 -12.07 1.57
C GLN A 35 -2.80 -11.97 0.36
N GLN A 36 -2.31 -13.12 -0.10
CA GLN A 36 -1.69 -13.23 -1.41
C GLN A 36 -2.79 -13.36 -2.48
N ILE A 37 -2.65 -12.60 -3.56
CA ILE A 37 -3.46 -12.70 -4.76
C ILE A 37 -2.51 -12.78 -5.94
N GLU A 38 -2.47 -13.93 -6.62
CA GLU A 38 -1.56 -14.19 -7.75
C GLU A 38 -0.09 -13.85 -7.37
N ASP A 39 0.56 -12.99 -8.14
CA ASP A 39 1.94 -12.55 -7.94
C ASP A 39 2.02 -11.30 -7.02
N SER A 40 1.08 -11.17 -6.10
CA SER A 40 0.92 -9.95 -5.31
C SER A 40 0.43 -10.20 -3.89
N VAL A 41 0.70 -9.25 -3.01
CA VAL A 41 0.28 -9.26 -1.61
C VAL A 41 -0.55 -8.02 -1.33
N VAL A 42 -1.73 -8.23 -0.75
CA VAL A 42 -2.62 -7.17 -0.28
C VAL A 42 -2.61 -7.20 1.25
N LEU A 43 -2.27 -6.07 1.87
CA LEU A 43 -2.30 -5.86 3.32
C LEU A 43 -3.35 -4.81 3.66
N PHE A 44 -4.08 -5.00 4.75
CA PHE A 44 -5.02 -4.00 5.23
C PHE A 44 -5.06 -3.93 6.76
N GLY A 45 -5.33 -2.74 7.28
CA GLY A 45 -5.31 -2.50 8.72
C GLY A 45 -5.67 -1.08 9.12
N GLU A 46 -5.74 -0.86 10.42
CA GLU A 46 -6.01 0.45 11.03
C GLU A 46 -4.71 1.13 11.45
N TYR A 47 -3.79 1.24 10.51
CA TYR A 47 -2.49 1.80 10.81
C TYR A 47 -2.62 3.26 11.27
N HIS A 48 -1.67 3.78 12.04
CA HIS A 48 -1.54 5.23 12.21
C HIS A 48 -0.66 5.85 11.11
N SER A 49 0.15 5.03 10.43
CA SER A 49 1.05 5.37 9.33
C SER A 49 1.28 4.16 8.44
N ALA A 50 1.53 4.35 7.15
CA ALA A 50 1.77 3.22 6.24
C ALA A 50 3.01 2.41 6.67
N PRO A 51 2.98 1.06 6.65
CA PRO A 51 4.10 0.20 7.06
C PRO A 51 5.22 0.15 5.99
N VAL A 52 5.39 1.25 5.24
CA VAL A 52 6.34 1.35 4.13
C VAL A 52 7.76 1.14 4.66
N SER A 53 8.07 1.68 5.84
CA SER A 53 9.40 1.56 6.46
C SER A 53 9.76 0.13 6.81
N GLU A 54 8.81 -0.65 7.30
CA GLU A 54 8.96 -2.05 7.68
C GLU A 54 9.16 -2.92 6.43
N LEU A 55 8.36 -2.68 5.39
CA LEU A 55 8.46 -3.40 4.12
C LEU A 55 9.79 -3.15 3.40
N ARG A 56 10.53 -2.08 3.73
CA ARG A 56 11.89 -1.87 3.20
C ARG A 56 12.87 -2.95 3.61
N ALA A 57 12.61 -3.67 4.71
CA ALA A 57 13.44 -4.80 5.11
C ALA A 57 13.38 -5.96 4.11
N VAL A 58 12.30 -6.03 3.31
CA VAL A 58 12.00 -7.08 2.34
C VAL A 58 11.82 -6.50 0.93
N SER A 59 12.47 -5.38 0.66
CA SER A 59 12.33 -4.63 -0.59
C SER A 59 12.77 -5.42 -1.82
N ASP A 60 13.67 -6.39 -1.66
CA ASP A 60 14.11 -7.32 -2.70
C ASP A 60 13.02 -8.30 -3.16
N HIS A 61 11.99 -8.50 -2.34
CA HIS A 61 10.82 -9.31 -2.70
C HIS A 61 9.70 -8.50 -3.37
N ILE A 62 9.75 -7.17 -3.35
CA ILE A 62 8.69 -6.27 -3.83
C ILE A 62 9.19 -5.51 -5.05
N ASP A 63 8.53 -5.66 -6.20
CA ASP A 63 8.83 -4.85 -7.37
C ASP A 63 8.13 -3.48 -7.27
N ARG A 64 6.86 -3.46 -6.90
CA ARG A 64 6.07 -2.22 -6.83
C ARG A 64 5.17 -2.22 -5.62
N LEU A 65 4.96 -1.03 -5.07
CA LEU A 65 4.13 -0.84 -3.89
C LEU A 65 3.17 0.33 -4.12
N VAL A 66 1.89 0.11 -3.87
CA VAL A 66 0.91 1.17 -3.69
C VAL A 66 0.39 1.09 -2.28
N TRP A 67 0.37 2.22 -1.57
CA TRP A 67 -0.41 2.34 -0.35
C TRP A 67 -1.44 3.46 -0.51
N VAL A 68 -2.60 3.25 0.08
CA VAL A 68 -3.70 4.20 0.12
C VAL A 68 -4.16 4.34 1.56
N ALA A 69 -4.27 5.56 2.04
CA ALA A 69 -4.85 5.86 3.34
C ALA A 69 -6.01 6.82 3.26
N SER A 70 -7.06 6.45 3.99
CA SER A 70 -8.17 7.32 4.32
C SER A 70 -7.91 7.94 5.69
N ARG A 71 -7.81 9.28 5.75
CA ARG A 71 -7.64 10.02 7.02
C ARG A 71 -8.93 10.75 7.39
N GLU A 72 -9.56 10.34 8.49
CA GLU A 72 -10.70 11.07 9.04
C GLU A 72 -10.24 12.30 9.84
N GLY A 73 -10.10 13.44 9.16
CA GLY A 73 -9.84 14.74 9.80
C GLY A 73 -10.43 15.90 9.00
N GLY A 74 -11.51 16.50 9.51
CA GLY A 74 -12.10 17.78 9.06
C GLY A 74 -12.79 17.81 7.68
N GLY A 75 -12.39 16.96 6.73
CA GLY A 75 -12.99 16.90 5.38
C GLY A 75 -12.90 15.55 4.68
N GLY A 76 -12.29 14.52 5.29
CA GLY A 76 -12.09 13.20 4.68
C GLY A 76 -11.15 13.26 3.48
N ALA A 77 -9.84 13.19 3.76
CA ALA A 77 -8.82 13.18 2.71
C ALA A 77 -8.34 11.76 2.48
N THR A 78 -8.24 11.37 1.21
CA THR A 78 -7.57 10.13 0.80
C THR A 78 -6.21 10.51 0.19
N VAL A 79 -5.15 9.90 0.71
CA VAL A 79 -3.78 10.05 0.22
C VAL A 79 -3.31 8.68 -0.25
N SER A 80 -2.64 8.62 -1.37
CA SER A 80 -1.92 7.41 -1.78
C SER A 80 -0.54 7.75 -2.28
N GLU A 81 0.38 6.83 -2.11
CA GLU A 81 1.67 6.90 -2.78
C GLU A 81 1.99 5.60 -3.49
N TYR A 82 2.68 5.75 -4.61
CA TYR A 82 3.19 4.68 -5.44
C TYR A 82 4.71 4.70 -5.42
N TYR A 83 5.28 3.50 -5.36
CA TYR A 83 6.71 3.27 -5.41
C TYR A 83 6.99 2.25 -6.51
N GLU A 84 7.74 2.67 -7.51
CA GLU A 84 8.27 1.82 -8.57
C GLU A 84 9.64 1.29 -8.19
N ARG A 85 9.90 0.00 -8.44
CA ARG A 85 11.12 -0.70 -8.02
C ARG A 85 11.40 -0.38 -6.57
N PHE A 86 10.50 -0.83 -5.70
CA PHE A 86 10.45 -0.46 -4.29
C PHE A 86 11.84 -0.63 -3.65
N ASP A 87 12.65 0.43 -3.73
CA ASP A 87 14.05 0.42 -3.33
C ASP A 87 14.18 1.21 -2.03
N LYS A 88 15.42 1.47 -1.61
CA LYS A 88 15.70 2.19 -0.37
C LYS A 88 15.39 3.69 -0.44
N SER A 89 14.91 4.22 -1.56
CA SER A 89 14.49 5.61 -1.72
C SER A 89 13.32 5.91 -0.80
N THR A 90 13.47 6.93 0.05
CA THR A 90 12.43 7.39 0.96
C THR A 90 11.24 8.00 0.24
N ASP A 91 11.43 8.49 -0.97
CA ASP A 91 10.43 9.30 -1.67
C ASP A 91 9.61 8.43 -2.63
N PRO A 92 8.28 8.62 -2.67
CA PRO A 92 7.42 7.92 -3.62
C PRO A 92 7.66 8.38 -5.06
N THR A 93 7.45 7.47 -6.00
CA THR A 93 7.47 7.76 -7.43
C THR A 93 6.30 8.64 -7.86
N ASP A 94 5.13 8.47 -7.24
CA ASP A 94 3.95 9.30 -7.47
C ASP A 94 3.08 9.38 -6.21
N GLU A 95 2.41 10.51 -5.99
CA GLU A 95 1.53 10.75 -4.84
C GLU A 95 0.21 11.39 -5.32
N LEU A 96 -0.92 10.85 -4.84
CA LEU A 96 -2.22 11.45 -5.05
C LEU A 96 -2.85 11.90 -3.74
N ARG A 97 -3.46 13.08 -3.76
CA ARG A 97 -4.26 13.63 -2.67
C ARG A 97 -5.62 14.07 -3.18
N SER A 98 -6.68 13.54 -2.56
CA SER A 98 -8.06 13.80 -2.96
C SER A 98 -8.84 14.41 -1.79
N THR A 99 -9.49 15.56 -2.01
CA THR A 99 -10.38 16.25 -1.05
C THR A 99 -11.62 16.83 -1.76
N PRO A 100 -12.83 16.77 -1.16
CA PRO A 100 -13.28 15.83 -0.12
C PRO A 100 -13.67 14.49 -0.79
N GLY A 101 -12.91 13.43 -0.53
CA GLY A 101 -13.04 12.15 -1.24
C GLY A 101 -13.15 11.01 -0.24
N ARG A 102 -14.35 10.82 0.31
CA ARG A 102 -14.62 9.78 1.31
C ARG A 102 -14.55 8.40 0.62
N TRP A 103 -13.61 7.56 1.05
CA TRP A 103 -13.57 6.11 0.76
C TRP A 103 -13.33 5.69 -0.70
N TRP A 104 -12.55 6.45 -1.46
CA TRP A 104 -12.23 6.13 -2.86
C TRP A 104 -10.90 5.39 -2.99
N TYR A 105 -10.62 4.44 -2.09
CA TYR A 105 -9.38 3.65 -2.18
C TYR A 105 -9.29 2.92 -3.52
N GLY A 106 -10.42 2.43 -4.03
CA GLY A 106 -10.51 1.81 -5.36
C GLY A 106 -10.08 2.75 -6.50
N GLU A 107 -10.45 4.04 -6.46
CA GLU A 107 -10.07 4.97 -7.54
C GLU A 107 -8.56 5.28 -7.55
N HIS A 108 -7.94 5.33 -6.37
CA HIS A 108 -6.50 5.47 -6.27
C HIS A 108 -5.79 4.22 -6.84
N PHE A 109 -6.30 3.03 -6.53
CA PHE A 109 -5.83 1.77 -7.10
C PHE A 109 -6.03 1.71 -8.63
N ASP A 110 -7.21 2.08 -9.13
CA ASP A 110 -7.52 2.16 -10.56
C ASP A 110 -6.58 3.13 -11.28
N TYR A 111 -6.30 4.29 -10.68
CA TYR A 111 -5.35 5.25 -11.22
C TYR A 111 -3.96 4.63 -11.41
N TYR A 112 -3.40 4.00 -10.39
CA TYR A 112 -2.06 3.39 -10.50
C TYR A 112 -2.06 2.18 -11.43
N ARG A 113 -3.14 1.40 -11.45
CA ARG A 113 -3.32 0.32 -12.42
C ARG A 113 -3.31 0.84 -13.86
N MET A 114 -4.04 1.91 -14.15
CA MET A 114 -4.10 2.51 -15.49
C MET A 114 -2.79 3.19 -15.88
N ARG A 115 -2.11 3.86 -14.93
CA ARG A 115 -0.92 4.68 -15.20
C ARG A 115 0.38 3.87 -15.22
N TYR A 116 0.52 2.90 -14.32
CA TYR A 116 1.76 2.15 -14.10
C TYR A 116 1.61 0.63 -14.33
N GLY A 117 0.40 0.13 -14.51
CA GLY A 117 0.17 -1.29 -14.79
C GLY A 117 0.41 -2.18 -13.58
N ILE A 118 0.12 -1.71 -12.37
CA ILE A 118 0.09 -2.55 -11.17
C ILE A 118 -1.22 -3.38 -11.17
N HIS A 119 -1.10 -4.70 -11.30
CA HIS A 119 -2.21 -5.65 -11.49
C HIS A 119 -2.90 -6.04 -10.17
N ALA A 120 -2.15 -5.94 -9.09
CA ALA A 120 -2.54 -6.27 -7.73
C ALA A 120 -3.59 -5.33 -7.10
N ALA A 121 -3.84 -4.20 -7.76
CA ALA A 121 -4.84 -3.21 -7.41
C ALA A 121 -6.24 -3.75 -7.81
N VAL A 122 -6.88 -4.51 -6.92
CA VAL A 122 -8.20 -5.13 -7.10
C VAL A 122 -9.20 -4.63 -6.05
#